data_AF-D3ABM8-F1
#
_entry.id   AF-D3ABM8-F1
#
_cell.length_a   1.000
_cell.length_b   1.000
_cell.length_c   1.000
_cell.angle_alpha   90.00
_cell.angle_beta   90.00
_cell.angle_gamma   90.00
#
_symmetry.space_group_name_H-M   'P 1'
#
loop_
_entity.id
_entity.type
_entity.pdbx_description
1 polymer ?
#
loop_
_entity_poly.entity_id
_entity_poly.type
_entity_poly.pdbx_seq_one_letter_code
_entity_poly.pdbx_strand_id
1 'polypeptide(L)'
;MRKDGILTEEQRCLVTEHMSVVHWVILLNIHVNERIYGFSYDDLFQEGCVWLCRAAVSYDPSLSQFSTYARKVVRNGLLSYCRTMCDKQRHFTRLEIGEQGELIADGAVLNRVDGFSAHISMLETLELLESRKQDYNGIARLGIEALELKIKGLTIKEIAQMYGVPSSHVGAWISRSAYKLREDRKFLDSVR
;
A
#
# COMPACT_ATOMS: atom_id res chain seq x y z
N MET A 1 -11.62 28.10 -2.38
CA MET A 1 -12.59 28.13 -3.49
C MET A 1 -11.82 28.29 -4.79
N ARG A 2 -11.77 27.25 -5.64
CA ARG A 2 -11.13 27.33 -6.96
C ARG A 2 -12.09 28.10 -7.87
N LYS A 3 -11.68 29.28 -8.35
CA LYS A 3 -12.34 29.88 -9.51
C LYS A 3 -11.88 29.06 -10.70
N ASP A 4 -12.66 28.06 -11.10
CA ASP A 4 -12.53 27.43 -12.42
C ASP A 4 -13.08 28.45 -13.43
N GLY A 5 -12.29 29.51 -13.64
CA GLY A 5 -12.63 30.65 -14.44
C GLY A 5 -12.33 30.36 -15.90
N ILE A 6 -13.35 30.46 -16.73
CA ILE A 6 -13.21 30.50 -18.18
C ILE A 6 -12.20 31.62 -18.51
N LEU A 7 -11.13 31.28 -19.22
CA LEU A 7 -10.13 32.27 -19.65
C LEU A 7 -10.79 33.30 -20.58
N THR A 8 -10.43 34.58 -20.38
CA THR A 8 -10.74 35.65 -21.34
C THR A 8 -10.01 35.41 -22.65
N GLU A 9 -10.45 36.06 -23.73
CA GLU A 9 -9.80 35.90 -25.04
C GLU A 9 -8.34 36.33 -25.02
N GLU A 10 -8.02 37.42 -24.32
CA GLU A 10 -6.64 37.89 -24.12
C GLU A 10 -5.79 36.84 -23.40
N GLN A 11 -6.33 36.20 -22.35
CA GLN A 11 -5.63 35.14 -21.62
C GLN A 11 -5.45 33.89 -22.49
N ARG A 12 -6.42 33.54 -23.34
CA ARG A 12 -6.31 32.41 -24.28
C ARG A 12 -5.21 32.66 -25.31
N CYS A 13 -5.18 33.86 -25.88
CA CYS A 13 -4.14 34.27 -26.82
C CYS A 13 -2.76 34.19 -26.15
N LEU A 14 -2.63 34.78 -24.95
CA LEU A 14 -1.40 34.77 -24.17
C LEU A 14 -0.90 33.35 -23.85
N VAL A 15 -1.80 32.44 -23.47
CA VAL A 15 -1.47 31.02 -23.23
C VAL A 15 -0.99 30.36 -24.52
N THR A 16 -1.73 30.55 -25.63
CA THR A 16 -1.43 29.91 -26.92
C THR A 16 -0.06 30.32 -27.44
N GLU A 17 0.30 31.59 -27.34
CA GLU A 17 1.62 32.12 -27.73
C GLU A 17 2.77 31.53 -26.90
N HIS A 18 2.50 31.11 -25.65
CA HIS A 18 3.51 30.69 -24.69
C HIS A 18 3.48 29.19 -24.37
N MET A 19 2.77 28.38 -25.15
CA MET A 19 2.71 26.92 -24.97
C MET A 19 4.09 26.24 -24.94
N SER A 20 5.06 26.80 -25.68
CA SER A 20 6.45 26.32 -25.70
C SER A 20 7.13 26.36 -24.32
N VAL A 21 6.68 27.24 -23.41
CA VAL A 21 7.19 27.30 -22.03
C VAL A 21 6.99 25.95 -21.33
N VAL A 22 5.85 25.29 -21.54
CA VAL A 22 5.54 24.00 -20.92
C VAL A 22 6.53 22.94 -21.40
N HIS A 23 6.74 22.85 -22.72
CA HIS A 23 7.70 21.93 -23.33
C HIS A 23 9.11 22.08 -22.72
N TRP A 24 9.63 23.30 -22.67
CA TRP A 24 10.96 23.56 -22.12
C TRP A 24 11.04 23.30 -20.62
N VAL A 25 9.98 23.58 -19.86
CA VAL A 25 9.95 23.27 -18.43
C VAL A 25 10.03 21.77 -18.21
N ILE A 26 9.30 20.96 -18.97
CA ILE A 26 9.35 19.50 -18.88
C ILE A 26 10.76 19.01 -19.18
N LEU A 27 11.33 19.37 -20.34
CA LEU A 27 12.66 18.92 -20.75
C LEU A 27 13.77 19.26 -19.75
N LEU A 28 13.72 20.45 -19.14
CA LEU A 28 14.80 20.93 -18.27
C LEU A 28 14.64 20.54 -16.80
N ASN A 29 13.43 20.18 -16.34
CA ASN A 29 13.16 20.07 -14.90
C ASN A 29 12.45 18.78 -14.49
N ILE A 30 11.90 18.01 -15.43
CA ILE A 30 11.06 16.85 -15.13
C ILE A 30 11.63 15.62 -15.85
N HIS A 31 11.67 14.49 -15.15
CA HIS A 31 12.01 13.21 -15.75
C HIS A 31 10.72 12.55 -16.29
N VAL A 32 10.61 12.48 -17.62
CA VAL A 32 9.49 11.80 -18.30
C VAL A 32 9.71 10.30 -18.23
N ASN A 33 8.65 9.56 -17.88
CA ASN A 33 8.69 8.10 -17.86
C ASN A 33 7.36 7.52 -18.35
N GLU A 34 7.35 7.11 -19.61
CA GLU A 34 6.19 6.53 -20.32
C GLU A 34 5.66 5.23 -19.69
N ARG A 35 6.46 4.55 -18.84
CA ARG A 35 6.04 3.32 -18.17
C ARG A 35 5.25 3.59 -16.88
N ILE A 36 5.24 4.83 -16.41
CA ILE A 36 4.59 5.21 -15.17
C ILE A 36 3.34 6.03 -15.51
N TYR A 37 2.19 5.56 -15.02
CA TYR A 37 0.92 6.27 -15.22
C TYR A 37 1.00 7.72 -14.74
N GLY A 38 0.64 8.67 -15.62
CA GLY A 38 0.66 10.10 -15.35
C GLY A 38 2.03 10.77 -15.52
N PHE A 39 3.05 10.05 -15.99
CA PHE A 39 4.40 10.58 -16.25
C PHE A 39 4.80 10.52 -17.73
N SER A 40 3.85 10.21 -18.62
CA SER A 40 4.06 10.37 -20.07
C SER A 40 4.31 11.83 -20.40
N TYR A 41 4.98 12.09 -21.53
CA TYR A 41 5.18 13.46 -21.98
C TYR A 41 3.83 14.18 -22.16
N ASP A 42 2.84 13.50 -22.73
CA ASP A 42 1.52 14.09 -23.01
C ASP A 42 0.75 14.41 -21.73
N ASP A 43 0.79 13.55 -20.72
CA ASP A 43 0.17 13.81 -19.41
C ASP A 43 0.80 15.04 -18.74
N LEU A 44 2.13 15.11 -18.73
CA LEU A 44 2.88 16.22 -18.15
C LEU A 44 2.64 17.51 -18.94
N PHE A 45 2.54 17.43 -20.26
CA PHE A 45 2.26 18.58 -21.11
C PHE A 45 0.86 19.12 -20.85
N GLN A 46 -0.16 18.25 -20.77
CA GLN A 46 -1.53 18.66 -20.46
C GLN A 46 -1.63 19.31 -19.07
N GLU A 47 -1.07 18.69 -18.03
CA GLU A 47 -1.05 19.28 -16.69
C GLU A 47 -0.28 20.61 -16.68
N GLY A 48 0.84 20.68 -17.41
CA GLY A 48 1.62 21.89 -17.56
C GLY A 48 0.82 23.03 -18.20
N CYS A 49 -0.02 22.71 -19.20
CA CYS A 49 -0.93 23.68 -19.83
C CYS A 49 -2.01 24.17 -18.85
N VAL A 50 -2.52 23.31 -17.96
CA VAL A 50 -3.42 23.74 -16.87
C VAL A 50 -2.74 24.78 -15.97
N TRP A 51 -1.48 24.56 -15.61
CA TRP A 51 -0.71 25.54 -14.84
C TRP A 51 -0.37 26.81 -15.62
N LEU A 52 -0.18 26.71 -16.94
CA LEU A 52 0.01 27.88 -17.81
C LEU A 52 -1.25 28.74 -17.86
N CYS A 53 -2.44 28.12 -17.96
CA CYS A 53 -3.72 28.81 -17.84
C CYS A 53 -3.87 29.52 -16.49
N ARG A 54 -3.49 28.86 -15.39
CA ARG A 54 -3.50 29.48 -14.05
C ARG A 54 -2.52 30.65 -13.95
N ALA A 55 -1.36 30.56 -14.60
CA ALA A 55 -0.41 31.66 -14.68
C ALA A 55 -1.04 32.85 -15.42
N ALA A 56 -1.74 32.63 -16.54
CA ALA A 56 -2.41 33.71 -17.28
C ALA A 56 -3.51 34.40 -16.46
N VAL A 57 -4.26 33.65 -15.65
CA VAL A 57 -5.31 34.21 -14.78
C VAL A 57 -4.75 35.08 -13.65
N SER A 58 -3.54 34.77 -13.16
CA SER A 58 -2.91 35.46 -12.03
C SER A 58 -1.76 36.39 -12.46
N TYR A 59 -1.59 36.62 -13.76
CA TYR A 59 -0.50 37.41 -14.30
C TYR A 59 -0.71 38.90 -14.06
N ASP A 60 0.36 39.55 -13.60
CA ASP A 60 0.45 41.00 -13.46
C ASP A 60 1.58 41.53 -14.37
N PRO A 61 1.24 42.29 -15.45
CA PRO A 61 2.22 42.86 -16.36
C PRO A 61 3.20 43.85 -15.73
N SER A 62 2.89 44.43 -14.57
CA SER A 62 3.74 45.42 -13.91
C SER A 62 4.99 44.81 -13.24
N LEU A 63 4.96 43.51 -12.95
CA LEU A 63 5.99 42.83 -12.16
C LEU A 63 7.07 42.15 -13.01
N SER A 64 6.69 41.54 -14.13
CA SER A 64 7.62 40.79 -14.99
C SER A 64 7.02 40.42 -16.34
N GLN A 65 7.84 39.96 -17.28
CA GLN A 65 7.34 39.35 -18.51
C GLN A 65 6.62 38.02 -18.21
N PHE A 66 5.51 37.77 -18.91
CA PHE A 66 4.70 36.57 -18.74
C PHE A 66 5.51 35.28 -18.81
N SER A 67 6.39 35.14 -19.79
CA SER A 67 7.23 33.95 -19.97
C SER A 67 8.09 33.61 -18.75
N THR A 68 8.60 34.63 -18.05
CA THR A 68 9.44 34.50 -16.86
C THR A 68 8.60 34.03 -15.67
N TYR A 69 7.45 34.68 -15.47
CA TYR A 69 6.50 34.31 -14.42
C TYR A 69 5.93 32.89 -14.64
N ALA A 70 5.42 32.64 -15.84
CA ALA A 70 4.80 31.38 -16.26
C ALA A 70 5.76 30.20 -16.09
N ARG A 71 7.04 30.34 -16.46
CA ARG A 71 8.05 29.28 -16.27
C ARG A 71 8.13 28.83 -14.81
N LYS A 72 8.09 29.77 -13.86
CA LYS A 72 8.13 29.46 -12.43
C LYS A 72 6.85 28.78 -11.95
N VAL A 73 5.69 29.28 -12.38
CA VAL A 73 4.37 28.71 -12.02
C VAL A 73 4.23 27.29 -12.56
N VAL A 74 4.51 27.08 -13.85
CA VAL A 74 4.42 25.76 -14.51
C VAL A 74 5.38 24.77 -13.88
N ARG A 75 6.64 25.16 -13.63
CA ARG A 75 7.63 24.28 -12.98
C ARG A 75 7.14 23.82 -11.60
N ASN A 76 6.70 24.75 -10.76
CA ASN A 76 6.25 24.41 -9.41
C ASN A 76 4.97 23.58 -9.44
N GLY A 77 4.06 23.88 -10.36
CA GLY A 77 2.85 23.11 -10.61
C GLY A 77 3.13 21.67 -10.97
N LEU A 78 4.00 21.44 -11.96
CA LEU A 78 4.40 20.09 -12.38
C LEU A 78 5.12 19.33 -11.28
N LEU A 79 6.02 19.96 -10.52
CA LEU A 79 6.65 19.30 -9.37
C LEU A 79 5.64 18.89 -8.30
N SER A 80 4.62 19.71 -8.05
CA SER A 80 3.54 19.37 -7.12
C SER A 80 2.68 18.21 -7.65
N TYR A 81 2.40 18.20 -8.96
CA TYR A 81 1.69 17.13 -9.63
C TYR A 81 2.45 15.81 -9.53
N CYS A 82 3.75 15.79 -9.87
CA CYS A 82 4.58 14.60 -9.78
C CYS A 82 4.61 14.03 -8.35
N ARG A 83 4.76 14.88 -7.32
CA ARG A 83 4.70 14.44 -5.91
C ARG A 83 3.36 13.79 -5.58
N THR A 84 2.27 14.43 -5.98
CA THR A 84 0.91 13.91 -5.77
C THR A 84 0.72 12.56 -6.46
N MET A 85 1.25 12.39 -7.67
CA MET A 85 1.17 11.13 -8.40
C MET A 85 2.04 10.04 -7.76
N CYS A 86 3.25 10.35 -7.31
CA CYS A 86 4.07 9.42 -6.54
C CYS A 86 3.36 8.97 -5.25
N ASP A 87 2.71 9.89 -4.54
CA ASP A 87 1.97 9.57 -3.31
C ASP A 87 0.76 8.67 -3.61
N LYS A 88 0.01 8.92 -4.69
CA LYS A 88 -1.06 8.02 -5.14
C LYS A 88 -0.52 6.64 -5.52
N GLN A 89 0.65 6.58 -6.16
CA GLN A 89 1.35 5.36 -6.54
C GLN A 89 1.86 4.52 -5.37
N ARG A 90 2.06 5.09 -4.19
CA ARG A 90 2.37 4.30 -2.98
C ARG A 90 1.28 3.30 -2.61
N HIS A 91 0.05 3.50 -3.10
CA HIS A 91 -1.07 2.59 -2.88
C HIS A 91 -1.33 1.66 -4.08
N PHE A 92 -0.59 1.83 -5.19
CA PHE A 92 -0.70 0.97 -6.36
C PHE A 92 0.41 -0.07 -6.34
N THR A 93 0.01 -1.34 -6.32
CA THR A 93 0.92 -2.46 -6.48
C THR A 93 1.00 -2.81 -7.96
N ARG A 94 2.19 -2.70 -8.57
CA ARG A 94 2.41 -3.14 -9.95
C ARG A 94 2.22 -4.66 -10.00
N LEU A 95 1.33 -5.11 -10.88
CA LEU A 95 1.06 -6.52 -11.12
C LEU A 95 1.81 -6.96 -12.38
N GLU A 96 2.67 -7.96 -12.25
CA GLU A 96 3.34 -8.64 -13.35
C GLU A 96 2.61 -9.95 -13.69
N ILE A 97 2.70 -10.40 -14.93
CA ILE A 97 2.14 -11.69 -15.33
C ILE A 97 3.22 -12.75 -15.08
N GLY A 98 2.95 -13.67 -14.16
CA GLY A 98 3.79 -14.83 -13.85
C GLY A 98 3.77 -15.87 -14.98
N GLU A 99 4.65 -16.87 -14.86
CA GLU A 99 4.85 -17.88 -15.91
C GLU A 99 3.59 -18.70 -16.22
N GLN A 100 2.64 -18.81 -15.29
CA GLN A 100 1.37 -19.51 -15.50
C GLN A 100 0.17 -18.57 -15.72
N GLY A 101 0.43 -17.27 -15.96
CA GLY A 101 -0.60 -16.28 -16.26
C GLY A 101 -1.22 -15.60 -15.02
N GLU A 102 -0.71 -15.85 -13.83
CA GLU A 102 -1.13 -15.20 -12.58
C GLU A 102 -0.59 -13.77 -12.45
N LEU A 103 -1.29 -12.92 -11.69
CA LEU A 103 -0.84 -11.55 -11.41
C LEU A 103 0.00 -11.51 -10.12
N ILE A 104 1.29 -11.20 -10.24
CA ILE A 104 2.28 -11.13 -9.16
C ILE A 104 2.53 -9.66 -8.79
N ALA A 105 2.40 -9.34 -7.51
CA ALA A 105 2.76 -8.03 -6.99
C ALA A 105 4.29 -7.84 -6.93
N ASP A 106 4.79 -6.76 -7.51
CA ASP A 106 6.22 -6.37 -7.57
C ASP A 106 6.99 -6.72 -6.28
N GLY A 107 7.86 -7.74 -6.36
CA GLY A 107 8.74 -8.17 -5.26
C GLY A 107 8.09 -8.98 -4.12
N ALA A 108 6.77 -9.14 -4.11
CA ALA A 108 6.12 -10.12 -3.26
C ALA A 108 5.92 -11.40 -4.07
N VAL A 109 6.83 -12.35 -3.89
CA VAL A 109 6.42 -13.75 -4.00
C VAL A 109 5.28 -13.88 -3.00
N LEU A 110 4.04 -13.74 -3.47
CA LEU A 110 2.92 -14.38 -2.81
C LEU A 110 3.30 -15.84 -2.88
N ASN A 111 3.98 -16.32 -1.83
CA ASN A 111 3.99 -17.72 -1.49
C ASN A 111 2.50 -18.03 -1.32
N ARG A 112 1.85 -18.38 -2.44
CA ARG A 112 0.79 -19.36 -2.41
C ARG A 112 1.49 -20.59 -1.86
N VAL A 113 1.59 -20.65 -0.53
CA VAL A 113 1.49 -21.92 0.14
C VAL A 113 0.23 -22.49 -0.46
N ASP A 114 0.40 -23.49 -1.34
CA ASP A 114 -0.68 -24.18 -2.01
C ASP A 114 -1.81 -24.34 -1.00
N GLY A 115 -3.01 -23.83 -1.29
CA GLY A 115 -4.09 -23.80 -0.31
C GLY A 115 -4.38 -25.18 0.27
N PHE A 116 -4.10 -26.22 -0.51
CA PHE A 116 -4.11 -27.61 -0.09
C PHE A 116 -2.97 -27.94 0.89
N SER A 117 -1.72 -27.59 0.57
CA SER A 117 -0.57 -27.71 1.49
C SER A 117 -0.75 -26.94 2.80
N ALA A 118 -1.29 -25.72 2.76
CA ALA A 118 -1.60 -24.93 3.95
C ALA A 118 -2.67 -25.61 4.82
N HIS A 119 -3.67 -26.21 4.19
CA HIS A 119 -4.73 -26.93 4.89
C HIS A 119 -4.22 -28.23 5.50
N ILE A 120 -3.34 -28.96 4.81
CA ILE A 120 -2.65 -30.14 5.35
C ILE A 120 -1.80 -29.75 6.56
N SER A 121 -0.95 -28.73 6.43
CA SER A 121 -0.10 -28.26 7.53
C SER A 121 -0.92 -27.80 8.74
N MET A 122 -2.07 -27.16 8.50
CA MET A 122 -3.03 -26.78 9.55
C MET A 122 -3.62 -28.02 10.26
N LEU A 123 -4.04 -29.05 9.50
CA LEU A 123 -4.55 -30.31 10.03
C LEU A 123 -3.51 -31.05 10.87
N GLU A 124 -2.29 -31.19 10.35
CA GLU A 124 -1.15 -31.81 11.05
C GLU A 124 -0.84 -31.07 12.36
N THR A 125 -0.85 -29.74 12.33
CA THR A 125 -0.62 -28.93 13.54
C THR A 125 -1.73 -29.14 14.57
N LEU A 126 -2.99 -29.22 14.14
CA LEU A 126 -4.11 -29.46 15.05
C LEU A 126 -4.06 -30.86 15.67
N GLU A 127 -3.76 -31.89 14.88
CA GLU A 127 -3.62 -33.27 15.36
C GLU A 127 -2.46 -33.38 16.36
N LEU A 128 -1.34 -32.73 16.07
CA LEU A 128 -0.21 -32.69 16.98
C LEU A 128 -0.57 -32.03 18.31
N LEU A 129 -1.20 -30.85 18.30
CA LEU A 129 -1.63 -30.18 19.53
C LEU A 129 -2.61 -31.03 20.34
N GLU A 130 -3.58 -31.67 19.68
CA GLU A 130 -4.55 -32.55 20.33
C GLU A 130 -3.86 -33.74 21.02
N SER A 131 -2.90 -34.38 20.34
CA SER A 131 -2.16 -35.52 20.88
C SER A 131 -1.37 -35.18 22.15
N ARG A 132 -0.83 -33.95 22.21
CA ARG A 132 -0.02 -33.48 23.36
C ARG A 132 -0.88 -32.86 24.44
N LYS A 133 -2.06 -32.34 24.12
CA LYS A 133 -2.98 -31.67 25.07
C LYS A 133 -3.25 -32.51 26.31
N GLN A 134 -3.33 -33.83 26.17
CA GLN A 134 -3.57 -34.77 27.28
C GLN A 134 -2.43 -34.80 28.31
N ASP A 135 -1.21 -34.44 27.92
CA ASP A 135 -0.04 -34.37 28.80
C ASP A 135 -0.02 -33.07 29.65
N TYR A 136 -0.91 -32.11 29.37
CA TYR A 136 -0.99 -30.83 30.03
C TYR A 136 -2.23 -30.69 30.90
N ASN A 137 -2.11 -29.94 32.00
CA ASN A 137 -3.19 -29.69 32.95
C ASN A 137 -3.36 -28.18 33.25
N GLY A 138 -4.55 -27.82 33.71
CA GLY A 138 -4.90 -26.45 34.13
C GLY A 138 -4.72 -25.42 33.02
N ILE A 139 -4.16 -24.26 33.38
CA ILE A 139 -3.96 -23.12 32.47
C ILE A 139 -3.11 -23.48 31.23
N ALA A 140 -2.16 -24.42 31.37
CA ALA A 140 -1.36 -24.85 30.23
C ALA A 140 -2.20 -25.61 29.19
N ARG A 141 -3.13 -26.46 29.64
CA ARG A 141 -4.06 -27.17 28.77
C ARG A 141 -5.04 -26.20 28.09
N LEU A 142 -5.61 -25.27 28.85
CA LEU A 142 -6.47 -24.21 28.31
C LEU A 142 -5.74 -23.35 27.27
N GLY A 143 -4.43 -23.12 27.46
CA GLY A 143 -3.60 -22.43 26.48
C GLY A 143 -3.37 -23.22 25.19
N ILE A 144 -3.37 -24.55 25.24
CA ILE A 144 -3.29 -25.41 24.03
C ILE A 144 -4.64 -25.40 23.31
N GLU A 145 -5.75 -25.55 24.03
CA GLU A 145 -7.11 -25.43 23.46
C GLU A 145 -7.32 -24.07 22.80
N ALA A 146 -6.86 -22.98 23.42
CA ALA A 146 -6.91 -21.64 22.84
C ALA A 146 -6.02 -21.50 21.58
N LEU A 147 -4.88 -22.20 21.51
CA LEU A 147 -4.05 -22.25 20.29
C LEU A 147 -4.78 -22.99 19.16
N GLU A 148 -5.40 -24.13 19.44
CA GLU A 148 -6.22 -24.89 18.47
C GLU A 148 -7.36 -24.03 17.90
N LEU A 149 -8.08 -23.31 18.77
CA LEU A 149 -9.18 -22.42 18.36
C LEU A 149 -8.69 -21.24 17.52
N LYS A 150 -7.52 -20.69 17.86
CA LYS A 150 -6.90 -19.63 17.08
C LYS A 150 -6.46 -20.11 15.69
N ILE A 151 -5.94 -21.34 15.58
CA ILE A 151 -5.63 -21.98 14.29
C ILE A 151 -6.91 -22.16 13.46
N LYS A 152 -8.02 -22.56 14.08
CA LYS A 152 -9.35 -22.66 13.45
C LYS A 152 -9.98 -21.30 13.06
N GLY A 153 -9.31 -20.19 13.33
CA GLY A 153 -9.71 -18.85 12.89
C GLY A 153 -10.44 -18.00 13.94
N LEU A 154 -10.58 -18.48 15.19
CA LEU A 154 -11.21 -17.68 16.24
C LEU A 154 -10.27 -16.60 16.77
N THR A 155 -10.85 -15.45 17.06
CA THR A 155 -10.16 -14.35 17.71
C THR A 155 -10.03 -14.58 19.22
N ILE A 156 -9.04 -13.93 19.84
CA ILE A 156 -8.86 -13.97 21.30
C ILE A 156 -10.12 -13.49 22.05
N LYS A 157 -10.88 -12.56 21.45
CA LYS A 157 -12.12 -12.05 22.05
C LYS A 157 -13.22 -13.11 22.07
N GLU A 158 -13.41 -13.83 20.97
CA GLU A 158 -14.40 -14.92 20.87
C GLU A 158 -14.03 -16.07 21.81
N ILE A 159 -12.74 -16.43 21.89
CA ILE A 159 -12.26 -17.44 22.83
C ILE A 159 -12.53 -17.00 24.28
N ALA A 160 -12.19 -15.76 24.62
CA ALA A 160 -12.44 -15.23 25.96
C ALA A 160 -13.93 -15.27 26.35
N GLN A 161 -14.81 -14.95 25.40
CA GLN A 161 -16.26 -15.04 25.57
C GLN A 161 -16.73 -16.48 25.78
N MET A 162 -16.22 -17.46 25.03
CA MET A 162 -16.56 -18.88 25.20
C MET A 162 -16.19 -19.42 26.58
N TYR A 163 -15.05 -19.00 27.12
CA TYR A 163 -14.57 -19.43 28.44
C TYR A 163 -15.05 -18.54 29.59
N GLY A 164 -15.79 -17.46 29.33
CA GLY A 164 -16.30 -16.55 30.36
C GLY A 164 -15.20 -15.78 31.11
N VAL A 165 -14.08 -15.49 30.46
CA VAL A 165 -12.91 -14.82 31.07
C VAL A 165 -12.51 -13.55 30.31
N PRO A 166 -11.70 -12.65 30.90
CA PRO A 166 -11.14 -11.52 30.17
C PRO A 166 -10.16 -11.95 29.07
N SER A 167 -10.10 -11.22 27.95
CA SER A 167 -9.18 -11.51 26.83
C SER A 167 -7.70 -11.55 27.23
N SER A 168 -7.32 -10.83 28.29
CA SER A 168 -5.97 -10.87 28.85
C SER A 168 -5.58 -12.25 29.40
N HIS A 169 -6.55 -13.02 29.92
CA HIS A 169 -6.32 -14.34 30.47
C HIS A 169 -5.98 -15.34 29.36
N VAL A 170 -6.75 -15.30 28.26
CA VAL A 170 -6.51 -16.15 27.08
C VAL A 170 -5.11 -15.89 26.51
N GLY A 171 -4.69 -14.63 26.39
CA GLY A 171 -3.33 -14.28 25.97
C GLY A 171 -2.27 -14.89 26.90
N ALA A 172 -2.45 -14.77 28.21
CA ALA A 172 -1.53 -15.35 29.20
C ALA A 172 -1.49 -16.89 29.15
N TRP A 173 -2.63 -17.55 28.93
CA TRP A 173 -2.72 -19.01 28.78
C TRP A 173 -1.93 -19.48 27.56
N ILE A 174 -2.11 -18.82 26.41
CA ILE A 174 -1.38 -19.10 25.17
C ILE A 174 0.12 -18.89 25.36
N SER A 175 0.56 -17.81 26.00
CA SER A 175 1.98 -17.59 26.26
C SER A 175 2.57 -18.68 27.16
N ARG A 176 1.83 -19.10 28.19
CA ARG A 176 2.26 -20.14 29.13
C ARG A 176 2.32 -21.52 28.48
N SER A 177 1.34 -21.88 27.64
CA SER A 177 1.35 -23.15 26.89
C SER A 177 2.45 -23.18 25.85
N ALA A 178 2.63 -22.11 25.07
CA ALA A 178 3.68 -22.00 24.07
C ALA A 178 5.08 -22.13 24.68
N TYR A 179 5.31 -21.52 25.86
CA TYR A 179 6.55 -21.70 26.60
C TYR A 179 6.79 -23.17 26.96
N LYS A 180 5.77 -23.87 27.49
CA LYS A 180 5.92 -25.28 27.88
C LYS A 180 6.13 -26.21 26.68
N LEU A 181 5.42 -25.98 25.57
CA LEU A 181 5.59 -26.76 24.33
C LEU A 181 7.01 -26.61 23.78
N ARG A 182 7.63 -25.44 23.89
CA ARG A 182 9.03 -25.22 23.48
C ARG A 182 10.05 -25.95 24.36
N GLU A 183 9.70 -26.26 25.59
CA GLU A 183 10.55 -27.03 26.53
C GLU A 183 10.27 -28.55 26.45
N ASP A 184 9.25 -28.97 25.70
CA ASP A 184 8.80 -30.34 25.62
C ASP A 184 9.50 -31.08 24.47
N ARG A 185 10.51 -31.90 24.80
CA ARG A 185 11.29 -32.67 23.82
C ARG A 185 10.43 -33.54 22.91
N LYS A 186 9.41 -34.19 23.45
CA LYS A 186 8.53 -35.07 22.65
C LYS A 186 7.70 -34.27 21.64
N PHE A 187 7.32 -33.03 21.96
CA PHE A 187 6.67 -32.13 21.01
C PHE A 187 7.66 -31.63 19.96
N LEU A 188 8.90 -31.30 20.34
CA LEU A 188 9.92 -30.87 19.39
C LEU A 188 10.32 -31.98 18.41
N ASP A 189 10.43 -33.22 18.89
CA ASP A 189 10.78 -34.38 18.06
C ASP A 189 9.71 -34.69 17.01
N SER A 190 8.44 -34.35 17.26
CA SER A 190 7.34 -34.52 16.30
C SER A 190 7.22 -33.40 15.25
N VAL A 191 7.98 -32.30 15.39
CA VAL A 191 7.97 -31.17 14.45
C VAL A 191 9.18 -31.22 13.50
N ARG A 192 10.07 -32.21 13.67
CA ARG A 192 11.35 -32.33 12.96
C ARG A 192 11.30 -33.37 11.86
#